data_AF-A0A0D2SSB7-F1
#
_entry.id   AF-A0A0D2SSB7-F1
#
_cell.length_a   1.000
_cell.length_b   1.000
_cell.length_c   1.000
_cell.angle_alpha   90.00
_cell.angle_beta   90.00
_cell.angle_gamma   90.00
#
_symmetry.space_group_name_H-M   'P 1'
#
loop_
_entity.id
_entity.type
_entity.pdbx_description
1 polymer ?
#
loop_
_entity_poly.entity_id
_entity_poly.type
_entity_poly.pdbx_seq_one_letter_code
_entity_poly.pdbx_strand_id
1 'polypeptide(L)'
;MLPLPSPSSFSITPYSFLCLNFISYPLFKYSQNHSYRYPSLLGLSIFTLHAMAIDCISNIASMTHHPKDEKKDEQKKLVFDASVLKFESQIPKEFIWPDDEKPSANAPELQVPLIDLGGFLSGDPVATMEASRFISEACQQHGFFLVVNHGVDAKLLADAHKYMDNFFLLPLRQKQRAQRKLGEHCGYASSFTGRFSTKLPWKETLSFRYSAENNSSKMVEDYLVNKMGNELRQLGRVYQDYCEAMSKLSLGIMELLAISLGVGRAHFREFFDKNDSIMRLNYYPPCQKPDLTLGTGPHCDPTSLTILHQDRVGGLQVFVDNEWHSISPNFEAFVVNIGDTFMALSNGRYKSCLHRAVVNSHKPRKSLAFFLCPEGDKVVTPPAELVSQNSPRVYPDFTWPMLLEFTQKHYRADMNTLQEFSNWVQQRNS
;
A
#
# COMPACT_ATOMS: atom_id res chain seq x y z
N MET A 1 53.82 -1.29 -36.52
CA MET A 1 52.84 -2.39 -36.59
C MET A 1 53.60 -3.70 -36.69
N LEU A 2 53.08 -4.74 -36.03
CA LEU A 2 53.70 -6.01 -35.57
C LEU A 2 54.25 -5.96 -34.14
N PRO A 3 54.14 -7.02 -33.31
CA PRO A 3 53.10 -8.07 -33.21
C PRO A 3 52.62 -8.31 -31.74
N LEU A 4 51.64 -9.19 -31.54
CA LEU A 4 51.15 -9.70 -30.23
C LEU A 4 52.22 -10.49 -29.46
N PRO A 5 52.06 -10.60 -28.13
CA PRO A 5 52.19 -11.92 -27.50
C PRO A 5 51.15 -12.19 -26.38
N SER A 6 50.78 -13.45 -26.24
CA SER A 6 50.40 -14.12 -24.98
C SER A 6 51.48 -15.20 -24.70
N PRO A 7 51.49 -16.00 -23.60
CA PRO A 7 50.76 -15.96 -22.33
C PRO A 7 51.71 -16.12 -21.10
N SER A 8 51.22 -16.00 -19.86
CA SER A 8 51.91 -16.61 -18.70
C SER A 8 50.96 -16.97 -17.55
N SER A 9 50.92 -18.28 -17.29
CA SER A 9 50.38 -19.00 -16.14
C SER A 9 51.18 -18.77 -14.86
N PHE A 10 50.52 -18.73 -13.70
CA PHE A 10 51.10 -19.18 -12.42
C PHE A 10 50.07 -19.91 -11.55
N SER A 11 50.54 -21.01 -10.98
CA SER A 11 49.81 -22.03 -10.24
C SER A 11 50.16 -22.01 -8.73
N ILE A 12 49.11 -22.03 -7.88
CA ILE A 12 48.82 -23.00 -6.80
C ILE A 12 49.80 -23.16 -5.58
N THR A 13 49.27 -22.76 -4.40
CA THR A 13 49.30 -23.36 -3.02
C THR A 13 50.51 -23.19 -2.07
N PRO A 14 50.40 -23.61 -0.77
CA PRO A 14 49.38 -23.33 0.27
C PRO A 14 50.05 -22.98 1.64
N TYR A 15 49.33 -22.48 2.64
CA TYR A 15 49.61 -22.83 4.06
C TYR A 15 48.40 -22.57 4.98
N SER A 16 48.08 -23.60 5.73
CA SER A 16 47.02 -23.77 6.73
C SER A 16 47.39 -23.17 8.10
N PHE A 17 46.39 -22.92 8.96
CA PHE A 17 46.25 -23.33 10.39
C PHE A 17 45.07 -22.52 10.99
N LEU A 18 43.88 -23.12 11.19
CA LEU A 18 43.37 -23.91 12.34
C LEU A 18 43.03 -23.10 13.60
N CYS A 19 41.73 -23.02 13.91
CA CYS A 19 41.06 -23.28 15.22
C CYS A 19 39.56 -22.93 15.09
N LEU A 20 38.65 -23.89 14.87
CA LEU A 20 37.92 -24.71 15.86
C LEU A 20 36.96 -23.94 16.78
N ASN A 21 35.65 -24.15 16.56
CA ASN A 21 34.62 -24.64 17.51
C ASN A 21 33.21 -24.34 16.93
N PHE A 22 32.51 -25.34 16.40
CA PHE A 22 31.51 -26.21 17.06
C PHE A 22 30.08 -25.61 17.11
N ILE A 23 29.19 -26.33 16.40
CA ILE A 23 27.85 -26.79 16.83
C ILE A 23 26.64 -25.86 16.64
N SER A 24 25.78 -26.36 15.74
CA SER A 24 24.32 -26.43 15.78
C SER A 24 23.48 -25.46 14.95
N TYR A 25 22.96 -26.02 13.86
CA TYR A 25 21.71 -25.64 13.22
C TYR A 25 20.52 -25.68 14.19
N PRO A 26 19.52 -24.81 14.02
CA PRO A 26 18.14 -25.17 14.30
C PRO A 26 17.41 -25.46 12.99
N LEU A 27 16.97 -26.71 12.88
CA LEU A 27 15.85 -27.15 12.06
C LEU A 27 14.59 -26.36 12.42
N PHE A 28 13.95 -25.74 11.42
CA PHE A 28 12.57 -25.29 11.53
C PHE A 28 11.66 -26.52 11.68
N LYS A 29 11.05 -26.70 12.86
CA LYS A 29 9.95 -27.65 13.07
C LYS A 29 8.62 -26.92 13.07
N TYR A 30 7.81 -27.25 12.08
CA TYR A 30 6.34 -27.16 12.12
C TYR A 30 5.82 -27.96 13.33
N SER A 31 4.92 -27.37 14.12
CA SER A 31 4.20 -28.05 15.20
C SER A 31 2.77 -28.33 14.76
N GLN A 32 2.40 -29.61 14.70
CA GLN A 32 1.02 -30.06 14.67
C GLN A 32 0.41 -30.09 16.08
N ASN A 33 -0.92 -29.91 16.10
CA ASN A 33 -1.93 -30.17 17.13
C ASN A 33 -1.51 -30.97 18.38
N HIS A 34 -1.90 -30.46 19.56
CA HIS A 34 -2.65 -31.26 20.52
C HIS A 34 -3.59 -30.41 21.39
N SER A 35 -4.82 -30.88 21.43
CA SER A 35 -5.96 -30.58 22.30
C SER A 35 -5.66 -30.67 23.80
N TYR A 36 -6.15 -29.71 24.58
CA TYR A 36 -6.51 -29.93 25.99
C TYR A 36 -7.86 -29.29 26.31
N ARG A 37 -8.80 -30.15 26.73
CA ARG A 37 -10.08 -29.84 27.36
C ARG A 37 -9.87 -29.48 28.83
N TYR A 38 -10.67 -28.57 29.38
CA TYR A 38 -11.17 -28.59 30.77
C TYR A 38 -12.49 -27.77 30.84
N PRO A 39 -13.36 -27.98 31.86
CA PRO A 39 -14.79 -28.11 31.66
C PRO A 39 -15.61 -26.93 32.19
N SER A 40 -16.87 -26.93 31.76
CA SER A 40 -18.02 -26.14 32.21
C SER A 40 -18.27 -26.18 33.71
N LEU A 41 -18.71 -25.05 34.29
CA LEU A 41 -19.59 -24.99 35.46
C LEU A 41 -20.53 -23.76 35.37
N LEU A 42 -21.78 -24.00 35.79
CA LEU A 42 -22.99 -23.21 35.63
C LEU A 42 -23.19 -22.07 36.67
N GLY A 43 -24.12 -21.14 36.34
CA GLY A 43 -25.03 -20.44 37.28
C GLY A 43 -24.82 -18.93 37.39
N LEU A 44 -25.63 -18.02 36.82
CA LEU A 44 -26.95 -17.49 37.30
C LEU A 44 -26.96 -17.20 38.82
N SER A 45 -27.31 -16.03 39.38
CA SER A 45 -28.32 -15.05 38.98
C SER A 45 -28.33 -13.79 39.89
N ILE A 46 -28.90 -12.68 39.36
CA ILE A 46 -29.81 -11.67 39.98
C ILE A 46 -29.29 -10.53 40.91
N PHE A 47 -29.54 -9.29 40.42
CA PHE A 47 -30.09 -8.01 41.00
C PHE A 47 -29.85 -7.63 42.50
N THR A 48 -29.84 -6.37 43.00
CA THR A 48 -30.40 -5.06 42.58
C THR A 48 -29.87 -3.94 43.51
N LEU A 49 -29.66 -2.74 42.94
CA LEU A 49 -30.07 -1.38 43.38
C LEU A 49 -29.62 -0.68 44.70
N HIS A 50 -29.23 0.60 44.47
CA HIS A 50 -29.42 1.86 45.25
C HIS A 50 -28.56 2.12 46.50
N ALA A 51 -28.27 3.35 46.93
CA ALA A 51 -28.08 4.71 46.37
C ALA A 51 -27.97 5.66 47.59
N MET A 52 -27.23 6.77 47.44
CA MET A 52 -27.26 8.02 48.25
C MET A 52 -26.64 7.97 49.67
N ALA A 53 -25.50 8.62 49.91
CA ALA A 53 -25.24 10.05 50.13
C ALA A 53 -25.37 10.44 51.62
N ILE A 54 -24.37 11.14 52.17
CA ILE A 54 -24.46 12.22 53.18
C ILE A 54 -23.08 12.89 53.32
N ASP A 55 -23.15 14.22 53.42
CA ASP A 55 -22.10 15.23 53.42
C ASP A 55 -21.29 15.39 54.72
N CYS A 56 -20.07 15.90 54.51
CA CYS A 56 -19.30 16.93 55.25
C CYS A 56 -19.09 16.84 56.78
N ILE A 57 -17.84 17.08 57.20
CA ILE A 57 -17.42 18.26 58.00
C ILE A 57 -15.87 18.31 58.13
N SER A 58 -15.38 19.54 58.30
CA SER A 58 -14.04 20.15 58.30
C SER A 58 -12.97 19.48 59.20
N ASN A 59 -11.65 19.73 59.08
CA ASN A 59 -10.96 21.02 59.31
C ASN A 59 -9.39 20.86 59.28
N ILE A 60 -8.66 21.95 58.99
CA ILE A 60 -7.30 22.33 59.47
C ILE A 60 -6.02 22.00 58.65
N ALA A 61 -5.43 23.12 58.16
CA ALA A 61 -4.03 23.58 58.10
C ALA A 61 -2.92 22.83 57.33
N SER A 62 -2.49 23.51 56.25
CA SER A 62 -1.10 23.95 55.94
C SER A 62 0.06 23.06 56.40
N MET A 63 0.64 22.33 55.45
CA MET A 63 2.11 22.21 55.33
C MET A 63 2.53 22.40 53.87
N THR A 64 3.37 23.40 53.66
CA THR A 64 4.13 23.65 52.44
C THR A 64 5.03 22.47 52.13
N HIS A 65 4.72 21.71 51.07
CA HIS A 65 5.65 20.79 50.44
C HIS A 65 5.91 21.25 49.01
N HIS A 66 7.15 21.65 48.74
CA HIS A 66 7.69 21.77 47.39
C HIS A 66 7.44 20.47 46.61
N PRO A 67 6.67 20.47 45.52
CA PRO A 67 6.73 19.39 44.56
C PRO A 67 7.97 19.66 43.70
N LYS A 68 8.89 18.69 43.73
CA LYS A 68 9.99 18.56 42.79
C LYS A 68 9.46 18.79 41.37
N ASP A 69 10.24 19.52 40.56
CA ASP A 69 10.10 19.55 39.12
C ASP A 69 10.18 18.11 38.57
N GLU A 70 9.04 17.43 38.52
CA GLU A 70 8.83 16.36 37.57
C GLU A 70 8.82 17.02 36.21
N LYS A 71 10.01 17.11 35.60
CA LYS A 71 10.13 17.17 34.15
C LYS A 71 9.40 15.94 33.62
N LYS A 72 8.10 16.08 33.35
CA LYS A 72 7.44 15.29 32.32
C LYS A 72 8.30 15.51 31.09
N ASP A 73 9.06 14.48 30.76
CA ASP A 73 9.70 14.34 29.47
C ASP A 73 8.53 14.28 28.48
N GLU A 74 8.05 15.46 28.05
CA GLU A 74 7.18 15.59 26.90
C GLU A 74 8.00 15.05 25.74
N GLN A 75 7.86 13.75 25.50
CA GLN A 75 8.50 13.05 24.42
C GLN A 75 8.12 13.81 23.14
N LYS A 76 9.04 14.65 22.68
CA LYS A 76 8.81 15.62 21.62
C LYS A 76 8.29 14.82 20.43
N LYS A 77 7.00 15.00 20.12
CA LYS A 77 6.34 14.20 19.07
C LYS A 77 7.14 14.35 17.79
N LEU A 78 7.67 13.24 17.26
CA LEU A 78 8.50 13.25 16.07
C LEU A 78 7.72 13.89 14.90
N VAL A 79 8.27 14.97 14.36
CA VAL A 79 7.72 15.66 13.19
C VAL A 79 8.59 15.32 11.99
N PHE A 80 8.01 14.66 10.99
CA PHE A 80 8.68 14.46 9.71
C PHE A 80 8.52 15.72 8.85
N ASP A 81 9.54 16.59 8.85
CA ASP A 81 9.64 17.71 7.92
C ASP A 81 10.66 17.36 6.83
N ALA A 82 10.16 17.03 5.64
CA ALA A 82 10.97 16.69 4.49
C ALA A 82 11.95 17.80 4.07
N SER A 83 11.63 19.07 4.36
CA SER A 83 12.50 20.21 4.02
C SER A 83 13.77 20.26 4.88
N VAL A 84 13.72 19.67 6.08
CA VAL A 84 14.83 19.58 7.03
C VAL A 84 15.51 18.21 6.92
N LEU A 85 14.75 17.13 7.10
CA LEU A 85 15.29 15.78 7.25
C LEU A 85 16.03 15.24 6.02
N LYS A 86 15.75 15.77 4.82
CA LYS A 86 16.46 15.36 3.59
C LYS A 86 17.96 15.69 3.60
N PHE A 87 18.39 16.61 4.46
CA PHE A 87 19.78 17.03 4.59
C PHE A 87 20.50 16.39 5.80
N GLU A 88 19.78 15.67 6.66
CA GLU A 88 20.34 15.09 7.87
C GLU A 88 21.21 13.87 7.56
N SER A 89 22.45 13.87 8.05
CA SER A 89 23.40 12.78 7.83
C SER A 89 23.07 11.51 8.64
N GLN A 90 22.27 11.65 9.69
CA GLN A 90 21.71 10.58 10.50
C GLN A 90 20.19 10.67 10.47
N ILE A 91 19.52 9.55 10.28
CA ILE A 91 18.05 9.50 10.31
C ILE A 91 17.56 9.11 11.71
N PRO A 92 16.39 9.60 12.17
CA PRO A 92 15.83 9.19 13.45
C PRO A 92 15.58 7.67 13.48
N LYS A 93 15.77 7.05 14.65
CA LYS A 93 15.69 5.59 14.84
C LYS A 93 14.34 5.00 14.41
N GLU A 94 13.28 5.78 14.49
CA GLU A 94 11.92 5.38 14.11
C GLU A 94 11.81 5.09 12.60
N PHE A 95 12.71 5.65 11.79
CA PHE A 95 12.81 5.43 10.34
C PHE A 95 13.79 4.32 9.96
N ILE A 96 14.50 3.71 10.92
CA ILE A 96 15.40 2.59 10.65
C ILE A 96 14.57 1.30 10.58
N TRP A 97 14.69 0.59 9.46
CA TRP A 97 13.99 -0.67 9.24
C TRP A 97 14.87 -1.85 9.68
N PRO A 98 14.27 -2.97 10.14
CA PRO A 98 15.00 -4.19 10.50
C PRO A 98 15.84 -4.74 9.36
N ASP A 99 16.94 -5.43 9.68
CA ASP A 99 17.90 -5.94 8.69
C ASP A 99 17.27 -6.86 7.64
N ASP A 100 16.28 -7.66 8.03
CA ASP A 100 15.53 -8.56 7.15
C ASP A 100 14.51 -7.85 6.24
N GLU A 101 14.17 -6.60 6.53
CA GLU A 101 13.23 -5.78 5.76
C GLU A 101 13.91 -4.62 5.01
N LYS A 102 15.21 -4.40 5.23
CA LYS A 102 15.97 -3.31 4.60
C LYS A 102 15.93 -3.38 3.07
N PRO A 103 16.06 -2.23 2.40
CA PRO A 103 16.09 -2.17 0.95
C PRO A 103 17.25 -3.00 0.37
N SER A 104 16.97 -3.67 -0.73
CA SER A 104 17.96 -4.33 -1.56
C SER A 104 18.52 -3.28 -2.51
N ALA A 105 19.80 -2.91 -2.32
CA ALA A 105 20.45 -1.86 -3.09
C ALA A 105 20.50 -2.15 -4.60
N ASN A 106 20.58 -3.44 -4.98
CA ASN A 106 20.74 -3.91 -6.36
C ASN A 106 19.71 -5.00 -6.73
N ALA A 107 18.41 -4.71 -6.51
CA ALA A 107 17.34 -5.62 -6.92
C ALA A 107 17.34 -5.82 -8.45
N PRO A 108 17.41 -7.07 -8.96
CA PRO A 108 17.33 -7.34 -10.40
C PRO A 108 16.02 -6.82 -10.98
N GLU A 109 15.99 -6.49 -12.27
CA GLU A 109 14.77 -6.02 -12.93
C GLU A 109 13.75 -7.16 -13.08
N LEU A 110 12.48 -6.90 -12.76
CA LEU A 110 11.38 -7.80 -13.08
C LEU A 110 10.97 -7.58 -14.54
N GLN A 111 10.92 -8.65 -15.32
CA GLN A 111 10.37 -8.60 -16.68
C GLN A 111 8.84 -8.56 -16.61
N VAL A 112 8.31 -7.34 -16.47
CA VAL A 112 6.87 -7.08 -16.41
C VAL A 112 6.34 -6.85 -17.84
N PRO A 113 5.26 -7.52 -18.27
CA PRO A 113 4.75 -7.36 -19.62
C PRO A 113 4.23 -5.93 -19.86
N LEU A 114 4.58 -5.38 -21.02
CA LEU A 114 4.10 -4.10 -21.52
C LEU A 114 2.92 -4.32 -22.46
N ILE A 115 1.72 -3.98 -22.02
CA ILE A 115 0.48 -4.23 -22.74
C ILE A 115 0.01 -2.94 -23.44
N ASP A 116 -0.17 -3.03 -24.74
CA ASP A 116 -0.77 -1.97 -25.55
C ASP A 116 -2.30 -2.02 -25.45
N LEU A 117 -2.91 -0.97 -24.89
CA LEU A 117 -4.37 -0.86 -24.78
C LEU A 117 -5.03 -0.24 -26.01
N GLY A 118 -4.26 0.29 -26.97
CA GLY A 118 -4.79 0.97 -28.15
C GLY A 118 -5.71 0.10 -29.00
N GLY A 119 -5.32 -1.16 -29.24
CA GLY A 119 -6.14 -2.13 -29.97
C GLY A 119 -7.42 -2.52 -29.21
N PHE A 120 -7.34 -2.70 -27.90
CA PHE A 120 -8.53 -2.93 -27.06
C PHE A 120 -9.49 -1.73 -27.12
N LEU A 121 -8.96 -0.52 -26.98
CA LEU A 121 -9.75 0.72 -26.99
C LEU A 121 -10.37 1.04 -28.36
N SER A 122 -9.77 0.56 -29.45
CA SER A 122 -10.33 0.67 -30.81
C SER A 122 -11.32 -0.44 -31.15
N GLY A 123 -11.49 -1.44 -30.26
CA GLY A 123 -12.41 -2.55 -30.45
C GLY A 123 -11.86 -3.70 -31.29
N ASP A 124 -10.53 -3.80 -31.47
CA ASP A 124 -9.89 -4.90 -32.17
C ASP A 124 -9.97 -6.20 -31.33
N PRO A 125 -10.68 -7.25 -31.82
CA PRO A 125 -10.80 -8.51 -31.10
C PRO A 125 -9.47 -9.26 -30.91
N VAL A 126 -8.55 -9.17 -31.87
CA VAL A 126 -7.26 -9.88 -31.83
C VAL A 126 -6.37 -9.24 -30.77
N ALA A 127 -6.23 -7.91 -30.81
CA ALA A 127 -5.47 -7.17 -29.80
C ALA A 127 -6.08 -7.34 -28.40
N THR A 128 -7.41 -7.37 -28.28
CA THR A 128 -8.11 -7.64 -27.02
C THR A 128 -7.76 -9.01 -26.45
N MET A 129 -7.72 -10.05 -27.29
CA MET A 129 -7.37 -11.41 -26.87
C MET A 129 -5.90 -11.52 -26.48
N GLU A 130 -5.01 -10.85 -27.21
CA GLU A 130 -3.58 -10.83 -26.87
C GLU A 130 -3.31 -10.11 -25.54
N ALA A 131 -3.91 -8.93 -25.35
CA ALA A 131 -3.82 -8.18 -24.10
C ALA A 131 -4.34 -8.99 -22.91
N SER A 132 -5.51 -9.62 -23.05
CA SER A 132 -6.10 -10.43 -21.97
C SER A 132 -5.24 -11.66 -21.63
N ARG A 133 -4.60 -12.30 -22.62
CA ARG A 133 -3.66 -13.40 -22.39
C ARG A 133 -2.45 -12.96 -21.57
N PHE A 134 -1.78 -11.87 -21.97
CA PHE A 134 -0.62 -11.35 -21.24
C PHE A 134 -0.98 -10.89 -19.82
N ILE A 135 -2.14 -10.26 -19.63
CA ILE A 135 -2.67 -9.92 -18.31
C ILE A 135 -2.86 -11.18 -17.47
N SER A 136 -3.46 -12.23 -18.04
CA SER A 136 -3.69 -13.49 -17.33
C SER A 136 -2.40 -14.11 -16.81
N GLU A 137 -1.36 -14.16 -17.66
CA GLU A 137 -0.05 -14.72 -17.32
C GLU A 137 0.61 -13.93 -16.19
N ALA A 138 0.66 -12.60 -16.35
CA ALA A 138 1.24 -11.70 -15.34
C ALA A 138 0.52 -11.82 -14.00
N CYS A 139 -0.81 -11.84 -14.02
CA CYS A 139 -1.64 -11.88 -12.83
C CYS A 139 -1.54 -13.22 -12.08
N GLN A 140 -1.39 -14.33 -12.80
CA GLN A 140 -1.16 -15.65 -12.18
C GLN A 140 0.25 -15.78 -11.61
N GLN A 141 1.26 -15.16 -12.23
CA GLN A 141 2.64 -15.25 -11.77
C GLN A 141 2.89 -14.35 -10.57
N HIS A 142 2.59 -13.06 -10.69
CA HIS A 142 2.97 -12.05 -9.69
C HIS A 142 2.01 -10.85 -9.57
N GLY A 143 0.99 -10.71 -10.41
CA GLY A 143 -0.02 -9.66 -10.22
C GLY A 143 0.32 -8.27 -10.74
N PHE A 144 1.44 -8.07 -11.44
CA PHE A 144 1.87 -6.76 -11.95
C PHE A 144 1.95 -6.75 -13.47
N PHE A 145 1.57 -5.65 -14.12
CA PHE A 145 1.77 -5.45 -15.55
C PHE A 145 1.88 -3.95 -15.88
N LEU A 146 2.44 -3.61 -17.03
CA LEU A 146 2.50 -2.24 -17.53
C LEU A 146 1.46 -2.04 -18.63
N VAL A 147 0.85 -0.86 -18.70
CA VAL A 147 -0.06 -0.49 -19.79
C VAL A 147 0.37 0.80 -20.49
N VAL A 148 0.38 0.78 -21.82
CA VAL A 148 0.64 1.93 -22.71
C VAL A 148 -0.52 2.15 -23.66
N ASN A 149 -0.52 3.27 -24.39
CA ASN A 149 -1.62 3.66 -25.28
C ASN A 149 -2.98 3.61 -24.57
N HIS A 150 -2.98 3.96 -23.29
CA HIS A 150 -4.07 3.83 -22.33
C HIS A 150 -5.19 4.88 -22.48
N GLY A 151 -5.07 5.81 -23.42
CA GLY A 151 -6.10 6.83 -23.71
C GLY A 151 -6.20 7.99 -22.72
N VAL A 152 -5.45 7.96 -21.60
CA VAL A 152 -5.30 9.12 -20.69
C VAL A 152 -4.54 10.25 -21.39
N ASP A 153 -5.07 11.48 -21.31
CA ASP A 153 -4.49 12.67 -21.91
C ASP A 153 -3.12 13.02 -21.29
N ALA A 154 -2.11 13.21 -22.14
CA ALA A 154 -0.74 13.47 -21.72
C ALA A 154 -0.60 14.81 -20.99
N LYS A 155 -1.41 15.82 -21.35
CA LYS A 155 -1.41 17.12 -20.67
C LYS A 155 -2.00 17.00 -19.26
N LEU A 156 -3.10 16.28 -19.09
CA LEU A 156 -3.70 15.98 -17.78
C LEU A 156 -2.69 15.28 -16.85
N LEU A 157 -1.98 14.28 -17.38
CA LEU A 157 -0.93 13.58 -16.64
C LEU A 157 0.23 14.51 -16.23
N ALA A 158 0.69 15.36 -17.16
CA ALA A 158 1.73 16.35 -16.88
C ALA A 158 1.27 17.39 -15.84
N ASP A 159 0.03 17.86 -15.94
CA ASP A 159 -0.56 18.79 -14.98
C ASP A 159 -0.71 18.14 -13.60
N ALA A 160 -1.11 16.87 -13.50
CA ALA A 160 -1.19 16.14 -12.23
C ALA A 160 0.17 16.13 -11.51
N HIS A 161 1.26 15.79 -12.20
CA HIS A 161 2.61 15.84 -11.63
C HIS A 161 3.06 17.26 -11.27
N LYS A 162 2.75 18.26 -12.10
CA LYS A 162 3.06 19.67 -11.81
C LYS A 162 2.36 20.15 -10.54
N TYR A 163 1.07 19.83 -10.38
CA TYR A 163 0.32 20.22 -9.18
C TYR A 163 0.70 19.39 -7.95
N MET A 164 1.20 18.16 -8.14
CA MET A 164 1.86 17.40 -7.08
C MET A 164 3.06 18.15 -6.53
N ASP A 165 3.94 18.64 -7.41
CA ASP A 165 5.12 19.42 -7.01
C ASP A 165 4.70 20.69 -6.27
N ASN A 166 3.73 21.43 -6.82
CA ASN A 166 3.22 22.65 -6.19
C ASN A 166 2.75 22.40 -4.75
N PHE A 167 2.09 21.28 -4.48
CA PHE A 167 1.63 20.93 -3.13
C PHE A 167 2.78 20.53 -2.20
N PHE A 168 3.65 19.60 -2.61
CA PHE A 168 4.70 19.07 -1.72
C PHE A 168 5.83 20.06 -1.45
N LEU A 169 6.01 21.07 -2.32
CA LEU A 169 6.93 22.19 -2.11
C LEU A 169 6.40 23.26 -1.15
N LEU A 170 5.12 23.22 -0.75
CA LEU A 170 4.61 24.14 0.27
C LEU A 170 5.29 23.91 1.63
N PRO A 171 5.45 24.97 2.45
CA PRO A 171 5.88 24.82 3.84
C PRO A 171 5.02 23.80 4.59
N LEU A 172 5.63 23.03 5.51
CA LEU A 172 4.96 21.99 6.28
C LEU A 172 3.64 22.47 6.91
N ARG A 173 3.66 23.65 7.54
CA ARG A 173 2.47 24.26 8.17
C ARG A 173 1.30 24.43 7.20
N GLN A 174 1.57 24.72 5.93
CA GLN A 174 0.53 24.86 4.91
C GLN A 174 0.00 23.49 4.48
N LYS A 175 0.88 22.50 4.26
CA LYS A 175 0.47 21.11 3.96
C LYS A 175 -0.41 20.51 5.07
N GLN A 176 -0.11 20.84 6.32
CA GLN A 176 -0.86 20.43 7.50
C GLN A 176 -2.29 21.01 7.61
N ARG A 177 -2.70 21.96 6.76
CA ARG A 177 -4.12 22.35 6.64
C ARG A 177 -5.01 21.18 6.19
N ALA A 178 -4.46 20.29 5.35
CA ALA A 178 -5.10 19.05 4.95
C ALA A 178 -4.75 17.86 5.87
N GLN A 179 -4.17 18.07 7.06
CA GLN A 179 -3.71 17.00 7.93
C GLN A 179 -4.78 15.92 8.14
N ARG A 180 -4.43 14.67 7.81
CA ARG A 180 -5.25 13.50 8.09
C ARG A 180 -5.40 13.32 9.59
N LYS A 181 -6.64 13.22 10.06
CA LYS A 181 -6.97 12.97 11.47
C LYS A 181 -6.94 11.49 11.80
N LEU A 182 -6.89 11.16 13.09
CA LEU A 182 -7.00 9.78 13.56
C LEU A 182 -8.35 9.19 13.13
N GLY A 183 -8.33 7.99 12.56
CA GLY A 183 -9.53 7.32 12.02
C GLY A 183 -9.90 7.72 10.59
N GLU A 184 -9.34 8.81 10.04
CA GLU A 184 -9.50 9.17 8.63
C GLU A 184 -8.46 8.43 7.76
N HIS A 185 -8.82 8.14 6.51
CA HIS A 185 -7.92 7.58 5.50
C HIS A 185 -7.50 8.61 4.43
N CYS A 186 -8.17 9.76 4.38
CA CYS A 186 -7.87 10.88 3.48
C CYS A 186 -7.14 12.03 4.22
N GLY A 187 -6.38 12.81 3.48
CA GLY A 187 -5.63 13.96 3.96
C GLY A 187 -4.12 13.81 3.81
N TYR A 188 -3.42 14.84 4.24
CA TYR A 188 -1.97 14.91 4.31
C TYR A 188 -1.44 14.09 5.49
N ALA A 189 -0.39 13.30 5.25
CA ALA A 189 0.33 12.59 6.30
C ALA A 189 1.84 12.68 6.07
N SER A 190 2.57 13.07 7.12
CA SER A 190 4.02 13.05 7.17
C SER A 190 4.48 11.76 7.86
N SER A 191 4.97 10.79 7.08
CA SER A 191 5.53 9.52 7.58
C SER A 191 4.61 8.69 8.51
N PHE A 192 3.31 9.00 8.59
CA PHE A 192 2.37 8.28 9.47
C PHE A 192 2.82 8.26 10.96
N THR A 193 3.57 9.28 11.42
CA THR A 193 4.14 9.36 12.79
C THR A 193 3.11 9.29 13.93
N GLY A 194 1.82 9.47 13.63
CA GLY A 194 0.72 9.32 14.57
C GLY A 194 0.09 7.93 14.62
N ARG A 195 0.49 7.00 13.75
CA ARG A 195 -0.07 5.64 13.66
C ARG A 195 0.91 4.55 14.08
N PHE A 196 2.20 4.75 13.84
CA PHE A 196 3.23 3.76 14.14
C PHE A 196 4.33 4.39 15.00
N SER A 197 4.96 3.58 15.86
CA SER A 197 6.06 4.01 16.74
C SER A 197 7.45 3.65 16.17
N THR A 198 7.51 2.73 15.21
CA THR A 198 8.73 2.24 14.55
C THR A 198 8.42 1.88 13.09
N LYS A 199 9.46 1.63 12.27
CA LYS A 199 9.33 1.33 10.82
C LYS A 199 8.54 2.41 10.08
N LEU A 200 8.84 3.67 10.40
CA LEU A 200 8.19 4.80 9.81
C LEU A 200 8.61 4.97 8.34
N PRO A 201 7.65 5.13 7.41
CA PRO A 201 7.96 5.30 6.01
C PRO A 201 8.58 6.67 5.71
N TRP A 202 9.68 6.71 4.97
CA TRP A 202 10.35 7.94 4.51
C TRP A 202 9.59 8.61 3.36
N LYS A 203 8.36 9.08 3.64
CA LYS A 203 7.52 9.76 2.65
C LYS A 203 6.51 10.72 3.26
N GLU A 204 6.04 11.62 2.43
CA GLU A 204 4.81 12.38 2.63
C GLU A 204 3.72 11.85 1.69
N THR A 205 2.47 11.92 2.11
CA THR A 205 1.33 11.57 1.26
C THR A 205 0.21 12.58 1.35
N LEU A 206 -0.51 12.78 0.25
CA LEU A 206 -1.84 13.40 0.24
C LEU A 206 -2.82 12.39 -0.36
N SER A 207 -3.86 12.02 0.39
CA SER A 207 -4.90 11.09 -0.11
C SER A 207 -6.27 11.75 -0.13
N PHE A 208 -7.11 11.40 -1.09
CA PHE A 208 -8.50 11.86 -1.16
C PHE A 208 -9.39 10.81 -1.82
N ARG A 209 -10.65 10.77 -1.38
CA ARG A 209 -11.70 9.87 -1.88
C ARG A 209 -12.20 10.37 -3.23
N TYR A 210 -12.55 9.44 -4.10
CA TYR A 210 -13.25 9.68 -5.35
C TYR A 210 -14.40 8.68 -5.47
N SER A 211 -15.59 9.14 -5.83
CA SER A 211 -16.72 8.28 -6.14
C SER A 211 -17.17 8.52 -7.57
N ALA A 212 -17.43 7.43 -8.30
CA ALA A 212 -18.02 7.46 -9.64
C ALA A 212 -19.56 7.57 -9.62
N GLU A 213 -20.19 7.76 -8.47
CA GLU A 213 -21.63 8.03 -8.40
C GLU A 213 -22.02 9.35 -9.09
N ASN A 214 -23.16 9.36 -9.78
CA ASN A 214 -23.61 10.48 -10.63
C ASN A 214 -23.73 11.84 -9.92
N ASN A 215 -23.82 11.89 -8.59
CA ASN A 215 -23.92 13.11 -7.78
C ASN A 215 -22.57 13.66 -7.31
N SER A 216 -21.45 13.00 -7.65
CA SER A 216 -20.12 13.24 -7.05
C SER A 216 -19.12 13.95 -7.99
N SER A 217 -19.59 14.64 -9.02
CA SER A 217 -18.77 15.23 -10.10
C SER A 217 -17.74 16.30 -9.69
N LYS A 218 -17.80 16.79 -8.45
CA LYS A 218 -16.81 17.76 -7.90
C LYS A 218 -16.24 17.33 -6.55
N MET A 219 -16.43 16.08 -6.15
CA MET A 219 -16.04 15.59 -4.82
C MET A 219 -14.57 15.90 -4.47
N VAL A 220 -13.65 15.69 -5.42
CA VAL A 220 -12.21 15.93 -5.20
C VAL A 220 -11.90 17.41 -5.17
N GLU A 221 -12.48 18.20 -6.10
CA GLU A 221 -12.32 19.67 -6.13
C GLU A 221 -12.80 20.28 -4.80
N ASP A 222 -14.03 19.95 -4.38
CA ASP A 222 -14.65 20.49 -3.19
C ASP A 222 -13.90 20.06 -1.92
N TYR A 223 -13.46 18.79 -1.84
CA TYR A 223 -12.64 18.33 -0.72
C TYR A 223 -11.36 19.16 -0.56
N LEU A 224 -10.62 19.37 -1.66
CA LEU A 224 -9.36 20.09 -1.63
C LEU A 224 -9.56 21.59 -1.35
N VAL A 225 -10.58 22.21 -1.93
CA VAL A 225 -10.94 23.61 -1.64
C VAL A 225 -11.34 23.77 -0.17
N ASN A 226 -12.15 22.85 0.37
CA ASN A 226 -12.58 22.91 1.77
C ASN A 226 -11.42 22.75 2.76
N LYS A 227 -10.42 21.92 2.44
CA LYS A 227 -9.24 21.70 3.31
C LYS A 227 -8.17 22.78 3.13
N MET A 228 -7.96 23.25 1.91
CA MET A 228 -6.78 24.03 1.53
C MET A 228 -7.09 25.43 1.00
N GLY A 229 -8.35 25.84 0.95
CA GLY A 229 -8.77 27.15 0.46
C GLY A 229 -8.90 27.23 -1.07
N ASN A 230 -9.47 28.34 -1.54
CA ASN A 230 -9.79 28.57 -2.94
C ASN A 230 -8.55 28.67 -3.84
N GLU A 231 -7.38 28.98 -3.26
CA GLU A 231 -6.09 29.04 -3.94
C GLU A 231 -5.66 27.70 -4.56
N LEU A 232 -6.11 26.56 -4.01
CA LEU A 232 -5.83 25.23 -4.55
C LEU A 232 -6.98 24.65 -5.37
N ARG A 233 -7.96 25.47 -5.79
CA ARG A 233 -9.07 25.02 -6.63
C ARG A 233 -8.59 24.37 -7.93
N GLN A 234 -7.58 24.93 -8.58
CA GLN A 234 -7.07 24.37 -9.83
C GLN A 234 -6.40 23.01 -9.62
N LEU A 235 -5.71 22.82 -8.49
CA LEU A 235 -5.20 21.50 -8.08
C LEU A 235 -6.37 20.53 -7.90
N GLY A 236 -7.44 20.97 -7.22
CA GLY A 236 -8.68 20.21 -7.06
C GLY A 236 -9.29 19.74 -8.38
N ARG A 237 -9.42 20.64 -9.36
CA ARG A 237 -9.95 20.31 -10.69
C ARG A 237 -9.09 19.30 -11.43
N VAL A 238 -7.77 19.51 -11.47
CA VAL A 238 -6.85 18.58 -12.14
C VAL A 238 -6.94 17.18 -11.55
N TYR A 239 -7.04 17.06 -10.22
CA TYR A 239 -7.18 15.75 -9.58
C TYR A 239 -8.58 15.15 -9.66
N GLN A 240 -9.63 15.97 -9.79
CA GLN A 240 -10.96 15.48 -10.17
C GLN A 240 -10.91 14.83 -11.55
N ASP A 241 -10.42 15.55 -12.56
CA ASP A 241 -10.28 15.07 -13.94
C ASP A 241 -9.37 13.83 -14.02
N TYR A 242 -8.27 13.83 -13.26
CA TYR A 242 -7.35 12.69 -13.21
C TYR A 242 -8.00 11.44 -12.59
N CYS A 243 -8.74 11.60 -11.49
CA CYS A 243 -9.49 10.48 -10.90
C CYS A 243 -10.56 9.93 -11.84
N GLU A 244 -11.26 10.78 -12.59
CA GLU A 244 -12.23 10.35 -13.61
C GLU A 244 -11.55 9.55 -14.73
N ALA A 245 -10.38 10.00 -15.19
CA ALA A 245 -9.59 9.27 -16.19
C ALA A 245 -9.10 7.91 -15.64
N MET A 246 -8.64 7.85 -14.39
CA MET A 246 -8.22 6.60 -13.75
C MET A 246 -9.40 5.64 -13.53
N SER A 247 -10.55 6.15 -13.11
CA SER A 247 -11.80 5.39 -12.99
C SER A 247 -12.16 4.75 -14.33
N LYS A 248 -12.20 5.55 -15.41
CA LYS A 248 -12.46 5.04 -16.77
C LYS A 248 -11.45 3.99 -17.23
N LEU A 249 -10.16 4.24 -17.04
CA LEU A 249 -9.09 3.29 -17.38
C LEU A 249 -9.25 1.98 -16.62
N SER A 250 -9.55 2.06 -15.32
CA SER A 250 -9.73 0.90 -14.46
C SER A 250 -10.89 0.01 -14.92
N LEU A 251 -11.99 0.60 -15.40
CA LEU A 251 -13.12 -0.16 -15.96
C LEU A 251 -12.76 -0.92 -17.23
N GLY A 252 -11.91 -0.35 -18.09
CA GLY A 252 -11.38 -1.06 -19.26
C GLY A 252 -10.47 -2.23 -18.87
N ILE A 253 -9.60 -2.03 -17.87
CA ILE A 253 -8.76 -3.11 -17.33
C ILE A 253 -9.62 -4.22 -16.70
N MET A 254 -10.73 -3.86 -16.03
CA MET A 254 -11.67 -4.83 -15.46
C MET A 254 -12.37 -5.69 -16.54
N GLU A 255 -12.65 -5.15 -17.72
CA GLU A 255 -13.14 -5.96 -18.85
C GLU A 255 -12.08 -6.96 -19.34
N LEU A 256 -10.81 -6.52 -19.46
CA LEU A 256 -9.72 -7.40 -19.86
C LEU A 256 -9.48 -8.53 -18.84
N LEU A 257 -9.55 -8.21 -17.54
CA LEU A 257 -9.47 -9.20 -16.45
C LEU A 257 -10.65 -10.18 -16.46
N ALA A 258 -11.85 -9.72 -16.83
CA ALA A 258 -13.01 -10.58 -16.97
C ALA A 258 -12.83 -11.58 -18.12
N ILE A 259 -12.41 -11.07 -19.29
CA ILE A 259 -12.12 -11.88 -20.48
C ILE A 259 -11.03 -12.91 -20.17
N SER A 260 -9.95 -12.49 -19.51
CA SER A 260 -8.81 -13.37 -19.21
C SER A 260 -9.13 -14.47 -18.20
N LEU A 261 -10.14 -14.28 -17.35
CA LEU A 261 -10.66 -15.28 -16.41
C LEU A 261 -11.76 -16.16 -17.00
N GLY A 262 -12.19 -15.88 -18.24
CA GLY A 262 -13.27 -16.62 -18.91
C GLY A 262 -14.65 -16.35 -18.32
N VAL A 263 -14.83 -15.21 -17.64
CA VAL A 263 -16.14 -14.76 -17.15
C VAL A 263 -16.74 -13.72 -18.10
N GLY A 264 -18.01 -13.37 -17.91
CA GLY A 264 -18.68 -12.38 -18.77
C GLY A 264 -17.89 -11.07 -18.84
N ARG A 265 -17.62 -10.56 -20.06
CA ARG A 265 -16.81 -9.35 -20.31
C ARG A 265 -17.16 -8.16 -19.41
N ALA A 266 -18.46 -7.93 -19.18
CA ALA A 266 -18.95 -6.81 -18.39
C ALA A 266 -18.93 -7.07 -16.87
N HIS A 267 -18.70 -8.31 -16.42
CA HIS A 267 -18.93 -8.73 -15.03
C HIS A 267 -18.18 -7.84 -14.02
N PHE A 268 -16.86 -7.72 -14.13
CA PHE A 268 -16.10 -6.87 -13.21
C PHE A 268 -16.29 -5.39 -13.51
N ARG A 269 -16.49 -5.00 -14.78
CA ARG A 269 -16.79 -3.61 -15.14
C ARG A 269 -18.05 -3.10 -14.41
N GLU A 270 -19.13 -3.87 -14.43
CA GLU A 270 -20.38 -3.57 -13.75
C GLU A 270 -20.23 -3.64 -12.22
N PHE A 271 -19.35 -4.50 -11.72
CA PHE A 271 -19.03 -4.53 -10.28
C PHE A 271 -18.34 -3.22 -9.82
N PHE A 272 -17.55 -2.56 -10.68
CA PHE A 272 -16.79 -1.36 -10.33
C PHE A 272 -17.32 -0.05 -10.95
N ASP A 273 -18.47 -0.07 -11.64
CA ASP A 273 -19.03 1.08 -12.37
C ASP A 273 -19.25 2.32 -11.49
N LYS A 274 -19.65 2.11 -10.23
CA LYS A 274 -19.82 3.12 -9.18
C LYS A 274 -18.73 3.03 -8.12
N ASN A 275 -17.49 2.79 -8.53
CA ASN A 275 -16.37 2.63 -7.60
C ASN A 275 -16.26 3.79 -6.61
N ASP A 276 -15.85 3.44 -5.38
CA ASP A 276 -15.58 4.36 -4.30
C ASP A 276 -14.09 4.29 -3.92
N SER A 277 -13.29 4.93 -4.75
CA SER A 277 -11.85 4.74 -4.85
C SER A 277 -11.05 5.79 -4.07
N ILE A 278 -9.75 5.57 -3.96
CA ILE A 278 -8.84 6.46 -3.26
C ILE A 278 -7.71 6.86 -4.20
N MET A 279 -7.48 8.17 -4.33
CA MET A 279 -6.29 8.70 -4.96
C MET A 279 -5.25 9.04 -3.90
N ARG A 280 -3.98 8.69 -4.14
CA ARG A 280 -2.85 9.00 -3.27
C ARG A 280 -1.67 9.53 -4.06
N LEU A 281 -1.19 10.70 -3.63
CA LEU A 281 0.07 11.27 -4.07
C LEU A 281 1.14 10.85 -3.07
N ASN A 282 2.24 10.25 -3.53
CA ASN A 282 3.36 9.84 -2.67
C ASN A 282 4.61 10.63 -3.02
N TYR A 283 5.14 11.42 -2.08
CA TYR A 283 6.38 12.16 -2.24
C TYR A 283 7.45 11.59 -1.32
N TYR A 284 8.56 11.17 -1.91
CA TYR A 284 9.68 10.54 -1.22
C TYR A 284 10.88 11.49 -1.29
N PRO A 285 11.16 12.27 -0.24
CA PRO A 285 12.33 13.15 -0.24
C PRO A 285 13.64 12.33 -0.29
N PRO A 286 14.74 12.92 -0.78
CA PRO A 286 16.06 12.30 -0.67
C PRO A 286 16.37 11.90 0.78
N CYS A 287 17.04 10.77 0.96
CA CYS A 287 17.48 10.27 2.25
C CYS A 287 19.00 10.05 2.21
N GLN A 288 19.75 10.60 3.18
CA GLN A 288 21.20 10.40 3.24
C GLN A 288 21.61 8.99 3.73
N LYS A 289 20.64 8.20 4.21
CA LYS A 289 20.80 6.79 4.61
C LYS A 289 19.75 5.91 3.92
N PRO A 290 19.74 5.86 2.58
CA PRO A 290 18.68 5.18 1.84
C PRO A 290 18.67 3.67 2.15
N ASP A 291 19.82 3.08 2.49
CA ASP A 291 19.95 1.65 2.80
C ASP A 291 19.37 1.25 4.17
N LEU A 292 18.99 2.22 5.00
CA LEU A 292 18.43 1.99 6.34
C LEU A 292 16.92 2.19 6.41
N THR A 293 16.29 2.72 5.37
CA THR A 293 14.89 3.12 5.41
C THR A 293 14.14 2.76 4.14
N LEU A 294 12.81 2.68 4.24
CA LEU A 294 11.93 2.52 3.11
C LEU A 294 10.96 3.70 3.01
N GLY A 295 10.69 4.11 1.77
CA GLY A 295 9.66 5.07 1.48
C GLY A 295 8.27 4.47 1.74
N THR A 296 8.10 3.18 1.44
CA THR A 296 6.93 2.39 1.81
C THR A 296 7.39 0.98 2.08
N GLY A 297 6.97 0.41 3.20
CA GLY A 297 7.33 -0.96 3.57
C GLY A 297 6.78 -2.02 2.64
N PRO A 298 7.23 -3.27 2.84
CA PRO A 298 6.59 -4.42 2.24
C PRO A 298 5.11 -4.49 2.63
N HIS A 299 4.23 -4.58 1.64
CA HIS A 299 2.79 -4.77 1.84
C HIS A 299 2.14 -5.35 0.57
N CYS A 300 0.97 -5.94 0.74
CA CYS A 300 0.01 -6.18 -0.34
C CYS A 300 -1.04 -5.07 -0.29
N ASP A 301 -1.59 -4.68 -1.43
CA ASP A 301 -2.66 -3.67 -1.48
C ASP A 301 -3.99 -4.32 -1.08
N PRO A 302 -4.69 -3.85 -0.04
CA PRO A 302 -6.00 -4.41 0.32
C PRO A 302 -7.08 -4.17 -0.75
N THR A 303 -6.88 -3.17 -1.61
CA THR A 303 -7.83 -2.70 -2.62
C THR A 303 -7.97 -3.70 -3.77
N SER A 304 -8.77 -3.40 -4.79
CA SER A 304 -9.00 -4.35 -5.90
C SER A 304 -7.90 -4.26 -6.95
N LEU A 305 -7.61 -3.05 -7.41
CA LEU A 305 -6.64 -2.76 -8.45
C LEU A 305 -5.93 -1.47 -8.09
N THR A 306 -4.62 -1.41 -8.30
CA THR A 306 -3.86 -0.17 -8.20
C THR A 306 -3.38 0.23 -9.58
N ILE A 307 -3.64 1.48 -9.98
CA ILE A 307 -3.05 2.10 -11.17
C ILE A 307 -2.06 3.15 -10.69
N LEU A 308 -0.79 2.90 -10.95
CA LEU A 308 0.33 3.70 -10.46
C LEU A 308 1.04 4.36 -11.65
N HIS A 309 1.11 5.70 -11.61
CA HIS A 309 2.05 6.44 -12.45
C HIS A 309 3.31 6.79 -11.67
N GLN A 310 4.47 6.56 -12.28
CA GLN A 310 5.77 6.83 -11.69
C GLN A 310 6.46 8.02 -12.39
N ASP A 311 7.28 8.73 -11.62
CA ASP A 311 8.29 9.59 -12.22
C ASP A 311 9.45 8.76 -12.82
N ARG A 312 10.53 9.45 -13.21
CA ARG A 312 11.72 8.83 -13.83
C ARG A 312 12.78 8.36 -12.82
N VAL A 313 12.51 8.39 -11.51
CA VAL A 313 13.50 8.07 -10.47
C VAL A 313 13.53 6.57 -10.16
N GLY A 314 12.42 5.87 -10.38
CA GLY A 314 12.32 4.44 -10.04
C GLY A 314 12.19 4.21 -8.54
N GLY A 315 12.30 2.96 -8.10
CA GLY A 315 12.25 2.59 -6.66
C GLY A 315 11.05 1.76 -6.24
N LEU A 316 10.14 1.42 -7.15
CA LEU A 316 9.17 0.36 -6.91
C LEU A 316 9.89 -0.99 -6.95
N GLN A 317 9.69 -1.82 -5.94
CA GLN A 317 10.18 -3.19 -5.89
C GLN A 317 9.04 -4.16 -5.57
N VAL A 318 9.06 -5.33 -6.20
CA VAL A 318 8.06 -6.39 -6.10
C VAL A 318 8.76 -7.68 -5.69
N PHE A 319 8.15 -8.47 -4.81
CA PHE A 319 8.73 -9.70 -4.28
C PHE A 319 8.22 -10.91 -5.06
N VAL A 320 9.08 -11.51 -5.88
CA VAL A 320 8.77 -12.65 -6.76
C VAL A 320 9.83 -13.72 -6.55
N ASP A 321 9.44 -14.99 -6.51
CA ASP A 321 10.35 -16.13 -6.37
C ASP A 321 11.36 -16.02 -5.20
N ASN A 322 10.89 -15.46 -4.08
CA ASN A 322 11.65 -15.18 -2.86
C ASN A 322 12.76 -14.12 -3.00
N GLU A 323 12.71 -13.30 -4.04
CA GLU A 323 13.64 -12.20 -4.27
C GLU A 323 12.91 -10.87 -4.53
N TRP A 324 13.53 -9.76 -4.14
CA TRP A 324 13.05 -8.43 -4.49
C TRP A 324 13.52 -8.05 -5.88
N HIS A 325 12.59 -7.76 -6.78
CA HIS A 325 12.87 -7.25 -8.12
C HIS A 325 12.45 -5.80 -8.27
N SER A 326 13.17 -5.01 -9.07
CA SER A 326 12.81 -3.63 -9.40
C SER A 326 11.91 -3.56 -10.64
N ILE A 327 11.01 -2.58 -10.67
CA ILE A 327 10.27 -2.20 -11.88
C ILE A 327 10.85 -0.88 -12.39
N SER A 328 11.41 -0.92 -13.60
CA SER A 328 11.96 0.26 -14.25
C SER A 328 10.88 1.31 -14.53
N PRO A 329 11.17 2.59 -14.26
CA PRO A 329 10.20 3.66 -14.52
C PRO A 329 10.00 3.84 -16.03
N ASN A 330 8.74 3.77 -16.48
CA ASN A 330 8.32 4.18 -17.81
C ASN A 330 7.27 5.29 -17.68
N PHE A 331 7.62 6.49 -18.15
CA PHE A 331 6.75 7.66 -17.99
C PHE A 331 5.52 7.63 -18.92
N GLU A 332 5.58 6.85 -20.01
CA GLU A 332 4.48 6.66 -20.96
C GLU A 332 3.53 5.51 -20.55
N ALA A 333 3.84 4.83 -19.45
CA ALA A 333 3.06 3.69 -18.96
C ALA A 333 2.50 3.93 -17.57
N PHE A 334 1.43 3.20 -17.24
CA PHE A 334 1.04 2.96 -15.87
C PHE A 334 1.49 1.56 -15.45
N VAL A 335 1.97 1.44 -14.21
CA VAL A 335 2.07 0.15 -13.54
C VAL A 335 0.70 -0.18 -12.99
N VAL A 336 0.23 -1.40 -13.25
CA VAL A 336 -1.03 -1.92 -12.72
C VAL A 336 -0.71 -3.11 -11.85
N ASN A 337 -1.31 -3.17 -10.65
CA ASN A 337 -1.23 -4.35 -9.81
C ASN A 337 -2.57 -4.80 -9.22
N ILE A 338 -2.71 -6.12 -9.10
CA ILE A 338 -3.82 -6.79 -8.42
C ILE A 338 -3.65 -6.62 -6.91
N GLY A 339 -4.74 -6.28 -6.23
CA GLY A 339 -4.81 -6.26 -4.78
C GLY A 339 -5.68 -7.38 -4.20
N ASP A 340 -5.71 -7.47 -2.88
CA ASP A 340 -6.33 -8.53 -2.10
C ASP A 340 -7.82 -8.69 -2.42
N THR A 341 -8.54 -7.58 -2.61
CA THR A 341 -9.98 -7.65 -2.93
C THR A 341 -10.21 -8.35 -4.28
N PHE A 342 -9.37 -8.10 -5.29
CA PHE A 342 -9.50 -8.78 -6.59
C PHE A 342 -8.93 -10.21 -6.57
N MET A 343 -7.92 -10.47 -5.74
CA MET A 343 -7.50 -11.85 -5.46
C MET A 343 -8.67 -12.66 -4.88
N ALA A 344 -9.49 -12.08 -4.01
CA ALA A 344 -10.71 -12.73 -3.52
C ALA A 344 -11.77 -12.91 -4.63
N LEU A 345 -12.03 -11.90 -5.46
CA LEU A 345 -12.96 -11.98 -6.60
C LEU A 345 -12.54 -13.02 -7.66
N SER A 346 -11.24 -13.23 -7.83
CA SER A 346 -10.71 -14.25 -8.75
C SER A 346 -10.59 -15.64 -8.10
N ASN A 347 -11.08 -15.81 -6.87
CA ASN A 347 -10.95 -17.02 -6.06
C ASN A 347 -9.49 -17.50 -5.93
N GLY A 348 -8.55 -16.56 -5.83
CA GLY A 348 -7.12 -16.81 -5.66
C GLY A 348 -6.35 -17.09 -6.95
N ARG A 349 -7.00 -17.04 -8.12
CA ARG A 349 -6.34 -17.28 -9.42
C ARG A 349 -5.32 -16.18 -9.74
N TYR A 350 -5.62 -14.94 -9.42
CA TYR A 350 -4.73 -13.81 -9.61
C TYR A 350 -4.15 -13.36 -8.28
N LYS A 351 -2.84 -13.09 -8.26
CA LYS A 351 -2.08 -12.87 -7.04
C LYS A 351 -2.01 -11.39 -6.69
N SER A 352 -2.34 -11.08 -5.44
CA SER A 352 -1.91 -9.84 -4.79
C SER A 352 -0.49 -10.06 -4.28
N CYS A 353 0.47 -9.25 -4.73
CA CYS A 353 1.88 -9.47 -4.48
C CYS A 353 2.50 -8.42 -3.55
N LEU A 354 3.40 -8.90 -2.70
CA LEU A 354 4.15 -8.08 -1.77
C LEU A 354 5.05 -7.11 -2.56
N HIS A 355 4.91 -5.83 -2.28
CA HIS A 355 5.70 -4.79 -2.93
C HIS A 355 6.09 -3.70 -1.93
N ARG A 356 7.12 -2.93 -2.27
CA ARG A 356 7.66 -1.84 -1.45
C ARG A 356 8.15 -0.68 -2.31
N ALA A 357 8.41 0.46 -1.67
CA ALA A 357 9.06 1.60 -2.32
C ALA A 357 10.35 1.95 -1.59
N VAL A 358 11.48 1.81 -2.29
CA VAL A 358 12.80 2.24 -1.79
C VAL A 358 13.02 3.73 -2.06
N VAL A 359 13.93 4.34 -1.29
CA VAL A 359 14.33 5.74 -1.45
C VAL A 359 15.77 5.84 -1.94
N ASN A 360 16.21 7.04 -2.29
CA ASN A 360 17.57 7.31 -2.74
C ASN A 360 18.08 8.62 -2.10
N SER A 361 19.38 8.89 -2.20
CA SER A 361 20.03 10.07 -1.63
C SER A 361 20.11 11.27 -2.58
N HIS A 362 19.72 11.12 -3.84
CA HIS A 362 20.04 12.09 -4.91
C HIS A 362 18.86 12.99 -5.27
N LYS A 363 17.68 12.40 -5.51
CA LYS A 363 16.52 13.10 -6.07
C LYS A 363 15.22 12.63 -5.42
N PRO A 364 14.27 13.55 -5.19
CA PRO A 364 12.94 13.15 -4.72
C PRO A 364 12.28 12.22 -5.74
N ARG A 365 11.67 11.13 -5.26
CA ARG A 365 10.80 10.26 -6.04
C ARG A 365 9.35 10.67 -5.83
N LYS A 366 8.52 10.54 -6.85
CA LYS A 366 7.08 10.81 -6.85
C LYS A 366 6.30 9.70 -7.50
N SER A 367 5.11 9.43 -6.98
CA SER A 367 4.14 8.57 -7.68
C SER A 367 2.70 8.94 -7.38
N LEU A 368 1.85 8.71 -8.38
CA LEU A 368 0.40 8.93 -8.36
C LEU A 368 -0.27 7.56 -8.34
N ALA A 369 -0.91 7.18 -7.23
CA ALA A 369 -1.56 5.88 -7.08
C ALA A 369 -3.08 6.06 -6.98
N PHE A 370 -3.81 5.48 -7.93
CA PHE A 370 -5.26 5.34 -7.87
C PHE A 370 -5.61 3.91 -7.43
N PHE A 371 -6.24 3.79 -6.27
CA PHE A 371 -6.68 2.53 -5.72
C PHE A 371 -8.16 2.34 -6.01
N LEU A 372 -8.47 1.40 -6.91
CA LEU A 372 -9.83 1.02 -7.25
C LEU A 372 -10.45 0.19 -6.12
N CYS A 373 -11.60 0.63 -5.62
CA CYS A 373 -12.39 -0.09 -4.63
C CYS A 373 -13.84 -0.19 -5.11
N PRO A 374 -14.58 -1.26 -4.76
CA PRO A 374 -15.99 -1.33 -5.12
C PRO A 374 -16.82 -0.33 -4.31
N GLU A 375 -18.05 -0.11 -4.75
CA GLU A 375 -19.08 0.58 -3.95
C GLU A 375 -19.23 -0.12 -2.59
N GLY A 376 -19.48 0.67 -1.53
CA GLY A 376 -19.27 0.21 -0.16
C GLY A 376 -20.14 -0.98 0.28
N ASP A 377 -21.33 -1.15 -0.29
CA ASP A 377 -22.27 -2.22 0.03
C ASP A 377 -22.17 -3.44 -0.91
N LYS A 378 -21.37 -3.36 -1.99
CA LYS A 378 -21.17 -4.49 -2.89
C LYS A 378 -20.44 -5.63 -2.17
N VAL A 379 -21.04 -6.81 -2.24
CA VAL A 379 -20.47 -8.04 -1.68
C VAL A 379 -19.39 -8.58 -2.61
N VAL A 380 -18.18 -8.70 -2.08
CA VAL A 380 -17.03 -9.32 -2.72
C VAL A 380 -17.21 -10.84 -2.67
N THR A 381 -17.52 -11.40 -3.84
CA THR A 381 -17.72 -12.83 -4.04
C THR A 381 -17.25 -13.20 -5.46
N PRO A 382 -16.52 -14.31 -5.67
CA PRO A 382 -16.10 -14.74 -6.98
C PRO A 382 -17.30 -15.18 -7.83
N PRO A 383 -17.26 -14.95 -9.15
CA PRO A 383 -18.21 -15.50 -10.10
C PRO A 383 -18.35 -17.03 -9.97
N ALA A 384 -19.54 -17.55 -10.23
CA ALA A 384 -19.81 -18.98 -10.13
C ALA A 384 -18.90 -19.82 -11.06
N GLU A 385 -18.53 -19.26 -12.20
CA GLU A 385 -17.63 -19.86 -13.19
C GLU A 385 -16.21 -20.11 -12.63
N LEU A 386 -15.80 -19.39 -11.58
CA LEU A 386 -14.48 -19.54 -10.96
C LEU A 386 -14.48 -20.51 -9.77
N VAL A 387 -15.64 -21.03 -9.39
CA VAL A 387 -15.82 -21.96 -8.26
C VAL A 387 -16.37 -23.29 -8.78
N SER A 388 -15.68 -24.39 -8.45
CA SER A 388 -16.11 -25.74 -8.82
C SER A 388 -15.64 -26.76 -7.78
N GLN A 389 -16.01 -28.02 -7.94
CA GLN A 389 -15.49 -29.11 -7.08
C GLN A 389 -13.96 -29.20 -7.11
N ASN A 390 -13.33 -28.90 -8.26
CA ASN A 390 -11.88 -28.93 -8.43
C ASN A 390 -11.18 -27.62 -8.03
N SER A 391 -11.95 -26.55 -7.84
CA SER A 391 -11.46 -25.23 -7.42
C SER A 391 -12.46 -24.68 -6.40
N PRO A 392 -12.48 -25.21 -5.17
CA PRO A 392 -13.45 -24.81 -4.17
C PRO A 392 -13.28 -23.34 -3.78
N ARG A 393 -14.28 -22.81 -3.08
CA ARG A 393 -14.26 -21.44 -2.57
C ARG A 393 -13.13 -21.27 -1.55
N VAL A 394 -12.27 -20.26 -1.75
CA VAL A 394 -11.08 -20.01 -0.90
C VAL A 394 -11.34 -18.96 0.18
N TYR A 395 -12.07 -17.90 -0.14
CA TYR A 395 -12.28 -16.74 0.75
C TYR A 395 -13.76 -16.60 1.14
N PRO A 396 -14.10 -16.06 2.33
CA PRO A 396 -15.49 -15.75 2.69
C PRO A 396 -16.07 -14.63 1.80
N ASP A 397 -17.39 -14.45 1.85
CA ASP A 397 -18.03 -13.22 1.34
C ASP A 397 -17.79 -12.07 2.32
N PHE A 398 -17.53 -10.87 1.80
CA PHE A 398 -17.33 -9.67 2.62
C PHE A 398 -17.63 -8.40 1.81
N THR A 399 -17.74 -7.26 2.47
CA THR A 399 -17.77 -5.95 1.78
C THR A 399 -16.45 -5.22 1.95
N TRP A 400 -16.10 -4.34 1.01
CA TRP A 400 -14.88 -3.54 1.09
C TRP A 400 -14.72 -2.79 2.44
N PRO A 401 -15.77 -2.15 3.01
CA PRO A 401 -15.68 -1.53 4.33
C PRO A 401 -15.24 -2.47 5.46
N MET A 402 -15.58 -3.76 5.40
CA MET A 402 -15.14 -4.75 6.41
C MET A 402 -13.63 -4.97 6.35
N LEU A 403 -13.08 -5.20 5.16
CA LEU A 403 -11.64 -5.39 4.98
C LEU A 403 -10.87 -4.10 5.27
N LEU A 404 -11.42 -2.95 4.87
CA LEU A 404 -10.84 -1.65 5.19
C LEU A 404 -10.81 -1.44 6.71
N GLU A 405 -11.90 -1.70 7.43
CA GLU A 405 -11.92 -1.60 8.89
C GLU A 405 -10.85 -2.51 9.52
N PHE A 406 -10.77 -3.76 9.08
CA PHE A 406 -9.77 -4.72 9.56
C PHE A 406 -8.34 -4.19 9.40
N THR A 407 -7.99 -3.73 8.21
CA THR A 407 -6.64 -3.20 7.91
C THR A 407 -6.36 -1.82 8.52
N GLN A 408 -7.40 -1.09 8.96
CA GLN A 408 -7.20 0.18 9.66
C GLN A 408 -7.08 0.00 11.18
N LYS A 409 -7.85 -0.90 11.78
CA LYS A 409 -8.01 -0.99 13.24
C LYS A 409 -7.40 -2.24 13.87
N HIS A 410 -7.28 -3.33 13.12
CA HIS A 410 -7.00 -4.65 13.69
C HIS A 410 -5.70 -5.27 13.16
N TYR A 411 -5.30 -4.97 11.93
CA TYR A 411 -4.18 -5.63 11.28
C TYR A 411 -3.39 -4.68 10.36
N ARG A 412 -2.06 -4.81 10.31
CA ARG A 412 -1.22 -4.07 9.37
C ARG A 412 -1.09 -4.90 8.10
N ALA A 413 -1.50 -4.36 6.96
CA ALA A 413 -1.50 -5.10 5.69
C ALA A 413 -0.10 -5.65 5.33
N ASP A 414 -0.07 -6.94 5.04
CA ASP A 414 1.07 -7.75 4.60
C ASP A 414 0.58 -8.94 3.73
N MET A 415 1.42 -9.94 3.51
CA MET A 415 1.11 -11.13 2.69
C MET A 415 -0.03 -11.99 3.24
N ASN A 416 -0.29 -11.92 4.55
CA ASN A 416 -1.26 -12.76 5.25
C ASN A 416 -2.60 -12.05 5.46
N THR A 417 -2.76 -10.82 4.98
CA THR A 417 -3.93 -9.95 5.23
C THR A 417 -5.25 -10.67 4.99
N LEU A 418 -5.45 -11.33 3.84
CA LEU A 418 -6.69 -12.04 3.54
C LEU A 418 -6.92 -13.28 4.42
N GLN A 419 -5.86 -13.99 4.79
CA GLN A 419 -5.98 -15.16 5.65
C GLN A 419 -6.40 -14.74 7.06
N GLU A 420 -5.73 -13.73 7.62
CA GLU A 420 -6.05 -13.19 8.95
C GLU A 420 -7.42 -12.52 8.97
N PHE A 421 -7.78 -11.82 7.90
CA PHE A 421 -9.13 -11.28 7.73
C PHE A 421 -10.19 -12.38 7.69
N SER A 422 -9.94 -13.48 6.95
CA SER A 422 -10.88 -14.60 6.86
C SER A 422 -11.11 -15.26 8.22
N ASN A 423 -10.03 -15.45 9.00
CA ASN A 423 -10.10 -15.95 10.37
C ASN A 423 -10.94 -15.00 11.26
N TRP A 424 -10.72 -13.70 11.12
CA TRP A 424 -11.45 -12.68 11.87
C TRP A 424 -12.96 -12.64 11.54
N VAL A 425 -13.33 -12.79 10.27
CA VAL A 425 -14.74 -12.87 9.86
C VAL A 425 -15.42 -14.12 10.45
N GLN A 426 -14.74 -15.27 10.42
CA GLN A 426 -15.29 -16.52 10.98
C GLN A 426 -15.53 -16.43 12.50
N GLN A 427 -14.62 -15.79 13.23
CA GLN A 427 -14.76 -15.58 14.68
C GLN A 427 -15.92 -14.64 15.04
N ARG A 428 -16.29 -13.68 14.18
CA ARG A 428 -17.44 -12.80 14.42
C ARG A 428 -18.78 -13.46 14.15
N ASN A 429 -18.79 -14.50 13.31
CA ASN A 429 -19.99 -15.24 12.92
C ASN A 429 -20.21 -16.52 13.73
N SER A 430 -19.26 -16.90 14.59
CA SER A 430 -19.34 -17.99 15.56
C SER A 430 -19.84 -17.47 16.90
#